data_AF-A0A7J2PL20-F1
#
_entry.id   AF-A0A7J2PL20-F1
#
_cell.length_a   1.000
_cell.length_b   1.000
_cell.length_c   1.000
_cell.angle_alpha   90.00
_cell.angle_beta   90.00
_cell.angle_gamma   90.00
#
_symmetry.space_group_name_H-M   'P 1'
#
loop_
_entity.id
_entity.type
_entity.pdbx_description
1 polymer ?
#
loop_
_entity_poly.entity_id
_entity_poly.type
_entity_poly.pdbx_seq_one_letter_code
_entity_poly.pdbx_strand_id
1 'polypeptide(L)'
;MESFKSVLIEDVNIYKNGLEREDYSFCNIIGNRLITNAVFLDSKEFNLIGAILKEVLNFFAIIEEPKNLKKELDNLIDTFINTKELSVNSIMEFYLNFYSNIRNEINPEFEKYKDNKEYSLYSTKVCLDFLKAELDKQIIPYSRDLIYFGVSNELNRIYRNFGCNKHQLILKIVLLFSGRLYDYYRFLIMSKEPKYESWEENYLVLKEKIKKNISEFDIDAEYLGKTRDLLFELCKEWRFMYIRLLDITPQVKREKTSIPPKIQEELKGMVSKITDSEMKGD
;
A
#
# COMPACT_ATOMS: atom_id res chain seq x y z
N MET A 1 23.60 13.00 -12.95
CA MET A 1 22.33 12.82 -12.21
C MET A 1 21.22 13.65 -12.84
N GLU A 2 21.42 14.94 -13.10
CA GLU A 2 20.40 15.79 -13.72
C GLU A 2 19.96 15.33 -15.11
N SER A 3 20.88 14.74 -15.89
CA SER A 3 20.60 14.13 -17.20
C SER A 3 19.64 12.94 -17.18
N PHE A 4 19.41 12.33 -16.01
CA PHE A 4 18.52 11.16 -15.88
C PHE A 4 17.18 11.50 -15.22
N LYS A 5 16.98 12.74 -14.76
CA LYS A 5 15.69 13.16 -14.20
C LYS A 5 14.56 13.11 -15.23
N SER A 6 14.88 13.23 -16.52
CA SER A 6 13.89 13.08 -17.61
C SER A 6 13.21 11.71 -17.57
N VAL A 7 13.91 10.65 -17.17
CA VAL A 7 13.36 9.29 -17.06
C VAL A 7 12.18 9.23 -16.09
N LEU A 8 12.24 9.99 -14.98
CA LEU A 8 11.14 10.03 -14.00
C LEU A 8 9.91 10.74 -14.56
N ILE A 9 10.12 11.81 -15.31
CA ILE A 9 9.05 12.52 -16.02
C ILE A 9 8.45 11.65 -17.13
N GLU A 10 9.28 10.91 -17.86
CA GLU A 10 8.84 9.94 -18.87
C GLU A 10 7.99 8.84 -18.25
N ASP A 11 8.40 8.27 -17.11
CA ASP A 11 7.59 7.27 -16.39
C ASP A 11 6.22 7.83 -15.97
N VAL A 12 6.16 9.08 -15.48
CA VAL A 12 4.90 9.76 -15.13
C VAL A 12 4.02 9.99 -16.37
N ASN A 13 4.60 10.38 -17.51
CA ASN A 13 3.87 10.50 -18.78
C ASN A 13 3.36 9.14 -19.30
N ILE A 14 4.16 8.09 -19.19
CA ILE A 14 3.75 6.74 -19.60
C ILE A 14 2.62 6.22 -18.70
N TYR A 15 2.63 6.56 -17.40
CA TYR A 15 1.53 6.24 -16.50
C TYR A 15 0.21 6.85 -16.99
N LYS A 16 0.23 8.12 -17.43
CA LYS A 16 -0.94 8.81 -18.01
C LYS A 16 -1.51 8.06 -19.22
N ASN A 17 -0.66 7.56 -20.12
CA ASN A 17 -1.10 6.74 -21.26
C ASN A 17 -1.85 5.46 -20.81
N GLY A 18 -1.41 4.85 -19.70
CA GLY A 18 -2.10 3.71 -19.09
C GLY A 18 -3.48 4.09 -18.57
N LEU A 19 -3.56 5.23 -17.88
CA LEU A 19 -4.81 5.76 -17.34
C LEU A 19 -5.83 6.07 -18.45
N GLU A 20 -5.39 6.69 -19.55
CA GLU A 20 -6.22 6.98 -20.73
C GLU A 20 -6.86 5.71 -21.31
N ARG A 21 -6.10 4.61 -21.35
CA ARG A 21 -6.52 3.29 -21.85
C ARG A 21 -7.23 2.43 -20.81
N GLU A 22 -7.36 2.91 -19.57
CA GLU A 22 -7.95 2.18 -18.44
C GLU A 22 -7.22 0.87 -18.13
N ASP A 23 -5.92 0.79 -18.47
CA ASP A 23 -5.06 -0.34 -18.16
C ASP A 23 -4.40 -0.12 -16.79
N TYR A 24 -5.17 -0.38 -15.73
CA TYR A 24 -4.70 -0.22 -14.35
C TYR A 24 -3.59 -1.20 -13.97
N SER A 25 -3.51 -2.35 -14.65
CA SER A 25 -2.40 -3.31 -14.46
C SER A 25 -1.10 -2.73 -15.00
N PHE A 26 -1.13 -2.12 -16.18
CA PHE A 26 0.00 -1.37 -16.73
C PHE A 26 0.36 -0.18 -15.85
N CYS A 27 -0.61 0.59 -15.37
CA CYS A 27 -0.36 1.68 -14.42
C CYS A 27 0.37 1.19 -13.16
N ASN A 28 -0.02 0.03 -12.62
CA ASN A 28 0.64 -0.57 -11.46
C ASN A 28 2.11 -0.96 -11.74
N ILE A 29 2.41 -1.46 -12.94
CA ILE A 29 3.77 -1.74 -13.40
C ILE A 29 4.58 -0.45 -13.51
N ILE A 30 4.02 0.59 -14.09
CA ILE A 30 4.69 1.88 -14.24
C ILE A 30 4.90 2.56 -12.88
N GLY A 31 3.95 2.48 -11.96
CA GLY A 31 4.13 2.95 -10.58
C GLY A 31 5.29 2.24 -9.87
N ASN A 32 5.43 0.92 -10.03
CA ASN A 32 6.60 0.19 -9.53
C ASN A 32 7.91 0.67 -10.16
N ARG A 33 7.90 0.90 -11.48
CA ARG A 33 9.05 1.37 -12.24
C ARG A 33 9.48 2.76 -11.77
N LEU A 34 8.54 3.69 -11.63
CA LEU A 34 8.78 5.04 -11.15
C LEU A 34 9.43 5.03 -9.76
N ILE A 35 8.91 4.22 -8.83
CA ILE A 35 9.52 4.07 -7.50
C ILE A 35 10.96 3.52 -7.62
N THR A 36 11.19 2.53 -8.48
CA THR A 36 12.52 1.93 -8.70
C THR A 36 13.51 2.96 -9.25
N ASN A 37 13.13 3.66 -10.31
CA ASN A 37 13.96 4.67 -10.94
C ASN A 37 14.21 5.84 -9.97
N ALA A 38 13.22 6.24 -9.19
CA ALA A 38 13.36 7.25 -8.16
C ALA A 38 14.35 6.82 -7.07
N VAL A 39 14.35 5.55 -6.67
CA VAL A 39 15.36 4.99 -5.73
C VAL A 39 16.76 5.03 -6.34
N PHE A 40 16.92 4.63 -7.60
CA PHE A 40 18.23 4.64 -8.28
C PHE A 40 18.79 6.05 -8.49
N LEU A 41 17.90 7.04 -8.66
CA LEU A 41 18.25 8.43 -8.87
C LEU A 41 18.21 9.28 -7.59
N ASP A 42 18.01 8.65 -6.42
CA ASP A 42 17.93 9.29 -5.10
C ASP A 42 16.89 10.43 -5.02
N SER A 43 15.74 10.24 -5.68
CA SER A 43 14.70 11.23 -5.84
C SER A 43 13.51 10.94 -4.91
N LYS A 44 13.49 11.58 -3.75
CA LYS A 44 12.47 11.35 -2.70
C LYS A 44 11.08 11.79 -3.15
N GLU A 45 10.99 12.89 -3.87
CA GLU A 45 9.74 13.47 -4.37
C GLU A 45 9.06 12.55 -5.39
N PHE A 46 9.82 12.05 -6.37
CA PHE A 46 9.27 11.12 -7.36
C PHE A 46 8.99 9.74 -6.77
N ASN A 47 9.74 9.33 -5.74
CA ASN A 47 9.43 8.13 -4.98
C ASN A 47 8.06 8.25 -4.30
N LEU A 48 7.78 9.38 -3.64
CA LEU A 48 6.50 9.70 -3.05
C LEU A 48 5.37 9.73 -4.09
N ILE A 49 5.60 10.35 -5.25
CA ILE A 49 4.63 10.35 -6.37
C ILE A 49 4.33 8.91 -6.80
N GLY A 50 5.34 8.08 -7.04
CA GLY A 50 5.13 6.68 -7.41
C GLY A 50 4.37 5.88 -6.34
N ALA A 51 4.65 6.14 -5.06
CA ALA A 51 3.92 5.53 -3.95
C ALA A 51 2.43 5.93 -3.93
N ILE A 52 2.13 7.23 -4.13
CA ILE A 52 0.77 7.76 -4.24
C ILE A 52 0.05 7.14 -5.44
N LEU A 53 0.66 7.17 -6.63
CA LEU A 53 0.05 6.62 -7.84
C LEU A 53 -0.31 5.14 -7.66
N LYS A 54 0.57 4.35 -7.03
CA LYS A 54 0.26 2.96 -6.67
C LYS A 54 -0.89 2.82 -5.68
N GLU A 55 -0.98 3.68 -4.68
CA GLU A 55 -2.10 3.64 -3.74
C GLU A 55 -3.42 3.97 -4.44
N VAL A 56 -3.40 4.98 -5.29
CA VAL A 56 -4.58 5.49 -6.00
C VAL A 56 -5.24 4.41 -6.86
N LEU A 57 -4.46 3.53 -7.48
CA LEU A 57 -4.99 2.41 -8.28
C LEU A 57 -5.91 1.46 -7.49
N ASN A 58 -5.74 1.35 -6.17
CA ASN A 58 -6.63 0.52 -5.35
C ASN A 58 -8.06 1.07 -5.32
N PHE A 59 -8.25 2.38 -5.52
CA PHE A 59 -9.60 2.97 -5.59
C PHE A 59 -10.26 2.69 -6.95
N PHE A 60 -9.50 2.73 -8.04
CA PHE A 60 -10.01 2.42 -9.38
C PHE A 60 -10.47 0.96 -9.51
N ALA A 61 -9.96 0.04 -8.69
CA ALA A 61 -10.44 -1.33 -8.64
C ALA A 61 -11.81 -1.50 -7.98
N ILE A 62 -12.29 -0.49 -7.24
CA ILE A 62 -13.52 -0.55 -6.43
C ILE A 62 -14.66 0.26 -7.07
N ILE A 63 -14.33 1.26 -7.90
CA ILE A 63 -15.31 2.17 -8.50
C ILE A 63 -15.66 1.68 -9.90
N GLU A 64 -16.95 1.43 -10.15
CA GLU A 64 -17.44 0.92 -11.44
C GLU A 64 -17.24 1.92 -12.61
N GLU A 65 -17.40 3.23 -12.37
CA GLU A 65 -17.22 4.28 -13.39
C GLU A 65 -16.47 5.52 -12.87
N PRO A 66 -15.13 5.49 -12.76
CA PRO A 66 -14.33 6.55 -12.13
C PRO A 66 -14.01 7.73 -13.06
N LYS A 67 -14.89 8.09 -14.02
CA LYS A 67 -14.58 9.05 -15.10
C LYS A 67 -14.11 10.42 -14.59
N ASN A 68 -14.74 10.94 -13.53
CA ASN A 68 -14.36 12.23 -12.94
C ASN A 68 -13.01 12.12 -12.22
N LEU A 69 -12.81 11.07 -11.42
CA LEU A 69 -11.55 10.80 -10.73
C LEU A 69 -10.38 10.58 -11.70
N LYS A 70 -10.63 9.94 -12.84
CA LYS A 70 -9.63 9.80 -13.90
C LYS A 70 -9.14 11.17 -14.39
N LYS A 71 -10.06 12.09 -14.66
CA LYS A 71 -9.71 13.46 -15.07
C LYS A 71 -8.97 14.22 -13.98
N GLU A 72 -9.35 14.04 -12.72
CA GLU A 72 -8.65 14.67 -11.60
C GLU A 72 -7.23 14.12 -11.40
N LEU A 73 -7.07 12.80 -11.51
CA LEU A 73 -5.76 12.15 -11.49
C LEU A 73 -4.90 12.59 -12.68
N ASP A 74 -5.51 12.79 -13.85
CA ASP A 74 -4.82 13.32 -15.02
C ASP A 74 -4.29 14.75 -14.78
N ASN A 75 -5.14 15.63 -14.25
CA ASN A 75 -4.73 16.99 -13.85
C ASN A 75 -3.62 16.98 -12.78
N LEU A 76 -3.70 16.03 -11.83
CA LEU A 76 -2.66 15.82 -10.81
C LEU A 76 -1.32 15.46 -11.46
N ILE A 77 -1.34 14.53 -12.41
CA ILE A 77 -0.16 14.08 -13.16
C ILE A 77 0.43 15.23 -13.98
N ASP A 78 -0.40 16.00 -14.69
CA ASP A 78 0.05 17.17 -15.46
C ASP A 78 0.70 18.21 -14.55
N THR A 79 0.18 18.38 -13.34
CA THR A 79 0.79 19.27 -12.35
C THR A 79 2.18 18.76 -11.94
N PHE A 80 2.34 17.45 -11.70
CA PHE A 80 3.65 16.87 -11.39
C PHE A 80 4.66 17.00 -12.52
N ILE A 81 4.22 16.88 -13.77
CA ILE A 81 5.09 17.02 -14.96
C ILE A 81 5.55 18.47 -15.14
N ASN A 82 4.63 19.43 -14.97
CA ASN A 82 4.88 20.83 -15.30
C ASN A 82 5.51 21.65 -14.15
N THR A 83 5.52 21.12 -12.92
CA THR A 83 6.08 21.82 -11.77
C THR A 83 7.60 21.65 -11.72
N LYS A 84 8.34 22.76 -11.81
CA LYS A 84 9.82 22.76 -11.76
C LYS A 84 10.41 22.23 -10.45
N GLU A 85 9.78 22.58 -9.32
CA GLU A 85 10.22 22.16 -8.00
C GLU A 85 9.04 21.59 -7.21
N LEU A 86 9.05 20.27 -7.05
CA LEU A 86 8.07 19.56 -6.26
C LEU A 86 8.52 19.55 -4.80
N SER A 87 7.66 20.00 -3.88
CA SER A 87 7.88 19.86 -2.45
C SER A 87 7.00 18.73 -1.90
N VAL A 88 7.42 18.11 -0.80
CA VAL A 88 6.58 17.13 -0.08
C VAL A 88 5.22 17.73 0.28
N ASN A 89 5.20 19.00 0.68
CA ASN A 89 3.97 19.68 1.08
C ASN A 89 3.01 19.86 -0.10
N SER A 90 3.51 20.29 -1.26
CA SER A 90 2.68 20.45 -2.47
C SER A 90 2.16 19.11 -2.98
N ILE A 91 3.03 18.08 -3.05
CA ILE A 91 2.61 16.73 -3.48
C ILE A 91 1.48 16.21 -2.60
N MET A 92 1.64 16.31 -1.28
CA MET A 92 0.66 15.79 -0.34
C MET A 92 -0.64 16.63 -0.30
N GLU A 93 -0.57 17.93 -0.56
CA GLU A 93 -1.76 18.76 -0.70
C GLU A 93 -2.60 18.35 -1.91
N PHE A 94 -1.95 18.11 -3.04
CA PHE A 94 -2.65 17.62 -4.22
C PHE A 94 -3.24 16.22 -3.99
N TYR A 95 -2.52 15.34 -3.30
CA TYR A 95 -3.05 14.04 -2.95
C TYR A 95 -4.24 14.12 -1.99
N LEU A 96 -4.21 15.03 -1.00
CA LEU A 96 -5.34 15.24 -0.08
C LEU A 96 -6.60 15.71 -0.83
N ASN A 97 -6.45 16.63 -1.79
CA ASN A 97 -7.56 17.10 -2.61
C ASN A 97 -8.15 15.95 -3.43
N PHE A 98 -7.30 15.18 -4.11
CA PHE A 98 -7.72 14.00 -4.87
C PHE A 98 -8.42 12.95 -3.98
N TYR A 99 -7.84 12.62 -2.82
CA TYR A 99 -8.44 11.68 -1.87
C TYR A 99 -9.80 12.15 -1.34
N SER A 100 -9.95 13.45 -1.11
CA SER A 100 -11.22 14.04 -0.66
C SER A 100 -12.34 13.87 -1.70
N ASN A 101 -11.99 13.92 -2.98
CA ASN A 101 -12.93 13.68 -4.07
C ASN A 101 -13.29 12.20 -4.21
N ILE A 102 -12.29 11.30 -4.14
CA ILE A 102 -12.53 9.84 -4.10
C ILE A 102 -13.53 9.47 -3.01
N ARG A 103 -13.34 10.03 -1.81
CA ARG A 103 -14.21 9.76 -0.66
C ARG A 103 -15.68 10.09 -0.94
N ASN A 104 -15.94 11.15 -1.69
CA ASN A 104 -17.29 11.56 -2.05
C ASN A 104 -17.95 10.59 -3.04
N GLU A 105 -17.15 9.90 -3.87
CA GLU A 105 -17.62 8.92 -4.84
C GLU A 105 -17.81 7.51 -4.25
N ILE A 106 -16.92 7.07 -3.35
CA ILE A 106 -16.95 5.69 -2.81
C ILE A 106 -18.03 5.49 -1.74
N ASN A 107 -18.35 6.53 -0.96
CA ASN A 107 -19.30 6.36 0.16
C ASN A 107 -20.75 6.34 -0.33
N PRO A 108 -21.52 5.25 -0.04
CA PRO A 108 -22.95 5.22 -0.32
C PRO A 108 -23.65 6.41 0.35
N GLU A 109 -24.70 6.95 -0.26
CA GLU A 109 -25.40 8.12 0.30
C GLU A 109 -25.89 7.91 1.74
N PHE A 110 -26.28 6.68 2.10
CA PHE A 110 -26.73 6.34 3.44
C PHE A 110 -25.59 6.15 4.47
N GLU A 111 -24.32 6.12 4.03
CA GLU A 111 -23.13 6.02 4.88
C GLU A 111 -22.29 7.31 4.88
N LYS A 112 -22.85 8.43 4.38
CA LYS A 112 -22.15 9.73 4.38
C LYS A 112 -22.17 10.37 5.76
N TYR A 113 -21.09 10.18 6.52
CA TYR A 113 -20.84 10.91 7.76
C TYR A 113 -20.44 12.37 7.47
N LYS A 114 -20.64 13.25 8.46
CA LYS A 114 -20.08 14.60 8.43
C LYS A 114 -18.57 14.55 8.67
N ASP A 115 -17.83 15.44 8.01
CA ASP A 115 -16.41 15.63 8.26
C ASP A 115 -16.15 15.91 9.74
N ASN A 116 -15.23 15.15 10.33
CA ASN A 116 -14.79 15.30 11.71
C ASN A 116 -13.30 14.99 11.81
N LYS A 117 -12.48 15.98 11.43
CA LYS A 117 -11.02 15.86 11.42
C LYS A 117 -10.44 15.68 12.83
N GLU A 118 -11.11 16.19 13.86
CA GLU A 118 -10.70 15.98 15.25
C GLU A 118 -10.84 14.52 15.67
N TYR A 119 -11.99 13.91 15.39
CA TYR A 119 -12.19 12.48 15.62
C TYR A 119 -11.21 11.64 14.80
N SER A 120 -11.03 11.97 13.52
CA SER A 120 -10.06 11.30 12.65
C SER A 120 -8.65 11.33 13.24
N LEU A 121 -8.20 12.49 13.71
CA LEU A 121 -6.88 12.66 14.32
C LEU A 121 -6.75 11.89 15.65
N TYR A 122 -7.78 11.94 16.49
CA TYR A 122 -7.84 11.18 17.74
C TYR A 122 -7.74 9.67 17.45
N SER A 123 -8.56 9.15 16.55
CA SER A 123 -8.56 7.73 16.18
C SER A 123 -7.25 7.31 15.51
N THR A 124 -6.60 8.20 14.75
CA THR A 124 -5.24 7.94 14.25
C THR A 124 -4.30 7.67 15.41
N LYS A 125 -4.23 8.58 16.40
CA LYS A 125 -3.33 8.42 17.57
C LYS A 125 -3.60 7.11 18.31
N VAL A 126 -4.87 6.77 18.55
CA VAL A 126 -5.25 5.49 19.17
C VAL A 126 -4.74 4.29 18.37
N CYS A 127 -4.88 4.31 17.04
CA CYS A 127 -4.38 3.24 16.18
C CYS A 127 -2.85 3.13 16.20
N LEU A 128 -2.14 4.26 16.30
CA LEU A 128 -0.67 4.29 16.38
C LEU A 128 -0.17 3.79 17.74
N ASP A 129 -0.84 4.16 18.83
CA ASP A 129 -0.53 3.66 20.17
C ASP A 129 -0.71 2.14 20.24
N PHE A 130 -1.80 1.62 19.64
CA PHE A 130 -2.03 0.19 19.50
C PHE A 130 -0.92 -0.48 18.67
N LEU A 131 -0.59 0.05 17.49
CA LEU A 131 0.48 -0.48 16.64
C LEU A 131 1.80 -0.53 17.39
N LYS A 132 2.17 0.56 18.07
CA LYS A 132 3.39 0.65 18.86
C LYS A 132 3.46 -0.43 19.94
N ALA A 133 2.38 -0.60 20.70
CA ALA A 133 2.31 -1.60 21.75
C ALA A 133 2.47 -3.03 21.21
N GLU A 134 1.91 -3.33 20.04
CA GLU A 134 2.10 -4.63 19.39
C GLU A 134 3.53 -4.82 18.87
N LEU A 135 4.10 -3.78 18.25
CA LEU A 135 5.50 -3.80 17.82
C LEU A 135 6.45 -3.99 19.01
N ASP A 136 6.19 -3.39 20.18
CA ASP A 136 7.05 -3.57 21.36
C ASP A 136 7.08 -5.02 21.87
N LYS A 137 5.98 -5.76 21.73
CA LYS A 137 5.90 -7.18 22.11
C LYS A 137 6.51 -8.10 21.06
N GLN A 138 6.57 -7.65 19.82
CA GLN A 138 6.96 -8.46 18.68
C GLN A 138 8.46 -8.37 18.40
N ILE A 139 9.23 -9.42 18.72
CA ILE A 139 10.68 -9.42 18.42
C ILE A 139 10.92 -9.65 16.92
N ILE A 140 10.24 -10.63 16.32
CA ILE A 140 10.40 -11.00 14.91
C ILE A 140 9.04 -11.08 14.18
N PRO A 141 9.02 -10.93 12.84
CA PRO A 141 7.82 -11.13 12.05
C PRO A 141 7.23 -12.53 12.22
N TYR A 142 5.94 -12.62 12.55
CA TYR A 142 5.20 -13.87 12.67
C TYR A 142 4.38 -14.18 11.40
N SER A 143 4.17 -15.49 11.14
CA SER A 143 3.57 -16.01 9.90
C SER A 143 2.19 -15.44 9.56
N ARG A 144 1.35 -15.19 10.56
CA ARG A 144 -0.04 -14.73 10.40
C ARG A 144 -0.25 -13.26 10.75
N ASP A 145 0.82 -12.56 11.10
CA ASP A 145 0.69 -11.19 11.55
C ASP A 145 0.60 -10.25 10.34
N LEU A 146 -0.46 -9.45 10.33
CA LEU A 146 -0.82 -8.47 9.31
C LEU A 146 -1.02 -7.09 9.96
N ILE A 147 -0.40 -6.83 11.11
CA ILE A 147 -0.66 -5.66 11.95
C ILE A 147 -0.61 -4.33 11.18
N TYR A 148 0.39 -4.14 10.32
CA TYR A 148 0.52 -2.94 9.49
C TYR A 148 -0.68 -2.75 8.55
N PHE A 149 -1.13 -3.83 7.89
CA PHE A 149 -2.29 -3.78 7.00
C PHE A 149 -3.59 -3.63 7.79
N GLY A 150 -3.73 -4.29 8.94
CA GLY A 150 -4.88 -4.16 9.83
C GLY A 150 -5.08 -2.72 10.29
N VAL A 151 -4.01 -2.10 10.81
CA VAL A 151 -4.01 -0.68 11.22
C VAL A 151 -4.26 0.24 10.02
N SER A 152 -3.57 0.03 8.89
CA SER A 152 -3.78 0.83 7.68
C SER A 152 -5.21 0.74 7.14
N ASN A 153 -5.85 -0.43 7.23
CA ASN A 153 -7.24 -0.61 6.80
C ASN A 153 -8.21 0.13 7.72
N GLU A 154 -7.98 0.08 9.03
CA GLU A 154 -8.79 0.80 10.01
C GLU A 154 -8.66 2.32 9.83
N LEU A 155 -7.44 2.82 9.63
CA LEU A 155 -7.20 4.22 9.27
C LEU A 155 -7.90 4.60 7.97
N ASN A 156 -7.84 3.75 6.94
CA ASN A 156 -8.54 4.02 5.68
C ASN A 156 -10.06 4.15 5.87
N ARG A 157 -10.66 3.30 6.70
CA ARG A 157 -12.08 3.38 7.06
C ARG A 157 -12.39 4.72 7.74
N ILE A 158 -11.58 5.12 8.72
CA ILE A 158 -11.74 6.39 9.44
C ILE A 158 -11.61 7.57 8.49
N TYR A 159 -10.57 7.61 7.67
CA TYR A 159 -10.29 8.73 6.75
C TYR A 159 -11.36 8.87 5.67
N ARG A 160 -11.84 7.73 5.17
CA ARG A 160 -12.96 7.68 4.23
C ARG A 160 -14.26 8.20 4.86
N ASN A 161 -14.51 7.98 6.14
CA ASN A 161 -15.78 8.38 6.74
C ASN A 161 -15.75 9.81 7.30
N PHE A 162 -14.64 10.20 7.95
CA PHE A 162 -14.55 11.46 8.71
C PHE A 162 -13.57 12.48 8.11
N GLY A 163 -12.84 12.10 7.06
CA GLY A 163 -11.81 12.93 6.46
C GLY A 163 -10.46 12.81 7.13
N CYS A 164 -9.46 13.43 6.55
CA CYS A 164 -8.09 13.40 7.05
C CYS A 164 -7.32 14.65 6.66
N ASN A 165 -6.05 14.70 7.07
CA ASN A 165 -5.06 15.66 6.63
C ASN A 165 -3.90 14.96 5.89
N LYS A 166 -3.01 15.75 5.29
CA LYS A 166 -1.85 15.23 4.56
C LYS A 166 -0.89 14.40 5.42
N HIS A 167 -0.73 14.73 6.70
CA HIS A 167 0.14 13.99 7.63
C HIS A 167 -0.37 12.57 7.86
N GLN A 168 -1.68 12.44 8.03
CA GLN A 168 -2.38 11.16 8.13
C GLN A 168 -2.25 10.34 6.84
N LEU A 169 -2.31 10.98 5.67
CA LEU A 169 -2.17 10.30 4.38
C LEU A 169 -0.75 9.78 4.14
N ILE A 170 0.29 10.59 4.37
CA ILE A 170 1.67 10.11 4.17
C ILE A 170 2.04 9.00 5.17
N LEU A 171 1.54 9.08 6.40
CA LEU A 171 1.67 8.02 7.39
C LEU A 171 1.02 6.72 6.92
N LYS A 172 -0.19 6.79 6.35
CA LYS A 172 -0.87 5.62 5.78
C LYS A 172 -0.01 4.96 4.69
N ILE A 173 0.60 5.74 3.80
CA ILE A 173 1.51 5.21 2.77
C ILE A 173 2.70 4.50 3.43
N VAL A 174 3.31 5.09 4.47
CA VAL A 174 4.39 4.45 5.24
C VAL A 174 3.95 3.10 5.82
N LEU A 175 2.75 3.00 6.40
CA LEU A 175 2.24 1.75 6.95
C LEU A 175 2.01 0.69 5.87
N LEU A 176 1.50 1.08 4.69
CA LEU A 176 1.32 0.17 3.56
C LEU A 176 2.65 -0.42 3.07
N PHE A 177 3.68 0.41 2.91
CA PHE A 177 5.00 -0.08 2.49
C PHE A 177 5.72 -0.85 3.60
N SER A 178 5.49 -0.51 4.87
CA SER A 178 5.95 -1.29 6.02
C SER A 178 5.35 -2.69 6.00
N GLY A 179 4.05 -2.83 5.73
CA GLY A 179 3.40 -4.13 5.56
C GLY A 179 3.97 -4.95 4.40
N ARG A 180 4.23 -4.32 3.25
CA ARG A 180 4.87 -4.99 2.10
C ARG A 180 6.28 -5.51 2.44
N LEU A 181 7.07 -4.71 3.15
CA LEU A 181 8.41 -5.12 3.59
C LEU A 181 8.37 -6.20 4.65
N TYR A 182 7.41 -6.11 5.56
CA TYR A 182 7.20 -7.08 6.61
C TYR A 182 7.02 -8.48 6.02
N ASP A 183 6.30 -8.63 4.91
CA ASP A 183 6.17 -9.91 4.20
C ASP A 183 7.51 -10.47 3.69
N TYR A 184 8.41 -9.60 3.20
CA TYR A 184 9.76 -9.98 2.77
C TYR A 184 10.63 -10.46 3.93
N TYR A 185 10.69 -9.68 5.01
CA TYR A 185 11.44 -10.05 6.21
C TYR A 185 10.91 -11.33 6.83
N ARG A 186 9.59 -11.49 6.90
CA ARG A 186 8.95 -12.73 7.35
C ARG A 186 9.42 -13.92 6.54
N PHE A 187 9.40 -13.84 5.21
CA PHE A 187 9.85 -14.93 4.35
C PHE A 187 11.32 -15.29 4.59
N LEU A 188 12.21 -14.28 4.62
CA LEU A 188 13.65 -14.46 4.77
C LEU A 188 14.05 -14.97 6.16
N ILE A 189 13.42 -14.49 7.22
CA ILE A 189 13.71 -14.92 8.60
C ILE A 189 13.16 -16.33 8.83
N MET A 190 11.94 -16.61 8.37
CA MET A 190 11.32 -17.93 8.55
C MET A 190 11.98 -19.04 7.71
N SER A 191 12.56 -18.70 6.56
CA SER A 191 13.27 -19.68 5.72
C SER A 191 14.58 -20.16 6.35
N LYS A 192 15.08 -19.46 7.40
CA LYS A 192 16.38 -19.72 8.05
C LYS A 192 17.53 -19.85 7.05
N GLU A 193 17.50 -19.02 6.02
CA GLU A 193 18.58 -19.00 5.03
C GLU A 193 19.92 -18.53 5.65
N PRO A 194 21.07 -18.74 4.98
CA PRO A 194 22.40 -18.47 5.57
C PRO A 194 22.65 -17.02 6.03
N LYS A 195 21.74 -16.09 5.74
CA LYS A 195 21.81 -14.67 6.13
C LYS A 195 20.69 -14.23 7.09
N TYR A 196 19.94 -15.16 7.69
CA TYR A 196 18.76 -14.82 8.50
C TYR A 196 19.06 -13.84 9.64
N GLU A 197 20.21 -13.94 10.32
CA GLU A 197 20.62 -13.03 11.40
C GLU A 197 20.75 -11.59 10.91
N SER A 198 21.30 -11.40 9.70
CA SER A 198 21.40 -10.08 9.07
C SER A 198 20.02 -9.54 8.68
N TRP A 199 19.08 -10.40 8.24
CA TRP A 199 17.71 -9.98 7.96
C TRP A 199 16.94 -9.61 9.21
N GLU A 200 17.16 -10.32 10.32
CA GLU A 200 16.60 -9.99 11.62
C GLU A 200 17.11 -8.65 12.12
N GLU A 201 18.42 -8.40 12.06
CA GLU A 201 19.02 -7.11 12.43
C GLU A 201 18.44 -5.95 11.58
N ASN A 202 18.41 -6.12 10.25
CA ASN A 202 17.86 -5.12 9.34
C ASN A 202 16.38 -4.83 9.62
N TYR A 203 15.59 -5.88 9.91
CA TYR A 203 14.19 -5.74 10.32
C TYR A 203 14.07 -4.95 11.63
N LEU A 204 14.86 -5.27 12.64
CA LEU A 204 14.82 -4.57 13.94
C LEU A 204 15.17 -3.09 13.79
N VAL A 205 16.19 -2.76 12.98
CA VAL A 205 16.54 -1.36 12.66
C VAL A 205 15.36 -0.64 12.00
N LEU A 206 14.74 -1.27 11.00
CA LEU A 206 13.61 -0.67 10.29
C LEU A 206 12.39 -0.49 11.21
N LYS A 207 12.11 -1.50 12.03
CA LYS A 207 11.03 -1.49 13.01
C LYS A 207 11.20 -0.34 14.00
N GLU A 208 12.40 -0.09 14.51
CA GLU A 208 12.66 1.04 15.41
C GLU A 208 12.49 2.39 14.71
N LYS A 209 12.86 2.51 13.43
CA LYS A 209 12.57 3.73 12.64
C LYS A 209 11.07 3.97 12.48
N ILE A 210 10.30 2.92 12.22
CA ILE A 210 8.83 3.01 12.12
C ILE A 210 8.23 3.38 13.48
N LYS A 211 8.64 2.70 14.56
CA LYS A 211 8.22 3.02 15.94
C LYS A 211 8.49 4.46 16.33
N LYS A 212 9.65 4.98 15.94
CA LYS A 212 10.00 6.39 16.15
C LYS A 212 9.05 7.30 15.38
N ASN A 213 8.84 7.06 14.09
CA ASN A 213 7.95 7.87 13.26
C ASN A 213 6.51 7.90 13.79
N ILE A 214 5.94 6.75 14.20
CA ILE A 214 4.59 6.72 14.77
C ILE A 214 4.51 7.38 16.15
N SER A 215 5.58 7.32 16.96
CA SER A 215 5.63 7.96 18.28
C SER A 215 5.76 9.49 18.17
N GLU A 216 6.41 9.97 17.11
CA GLU A 216 6.61 11.39 16.82
C GLU A 216 5.51 11.96 15.91
N PHE A 217 4.39 11.24 15.73
CA PHE A 217 3.30 11.70 14.87
C PHE A 217 2.73 13.05 15.33
N ASP A 218 2.86 14.05 14.46
CA ASP A 218 2.32 15.40 14.63
C ASP A 218 1.85 16.00 13.30
N ILE A 219 1.15 17.13 13.36
CA ILE A 219 0.57 17.86 12.22
C ILE A 219 1.43 19.04 11.75
N ASP A 220 2.72 19.03 12.07
CA ASP A 220 3.69 20.07 11.67
C ASP A 220 4.38 19.78 10.33
N ALA A 221 5.03 20.78 9.74
CA ALA A 221 5.71 20.63 8.44
C ALA A 221 6.95 19.71 8.51
N GLU A 222 7.60 19.60 9.66
CA GLU A 222 8.80 18.80 9.87
C GLU A 222 8.47 17.30 9.78
N TYR A 223 7.32 16.89 10.31
CA TYR A 223 6.80 15.54 10.25
C TYR A 223 6.66 15.04 8.81
N LEU A 224 6.17 15.87 7.88
CA LEU A 224 6.04 15.48 6.47
C LEU A 224 7.40 15.15 5.84
N GLY A 225 8.42 15.99 6.11
CA GLY A 225 9.77 15.77 5.61
C GLY A 225 10.40 14.49 6.15
N LYS A 226 10.33 14.28 7.46
CA LYS A 226 10.81 13.06 8.13
C LYS A 226 10.10 11.80 7.62
N THR A 227 8.78 11.88 7.46
CA THR A 227 7.97 10.74 7.02
C THR A 227 8.20 10.40 5.55
N ARG A 228 8.41 11.40 4.68
CA ARG A 228 8.86 11.19 3.29
C ARG A 228 10.21 10.49 3.25
N ASP A 229 11.15 10.91 4.10
CA ASP A 229 12.48 10.30 4.16
C ASP A 229 12.42 8.84 4.59
N LEU A 230 11.62 8.52 5.61
CA LEU A 230 11.35 7.14 6.01
C LEU A 230 10.67 6.35 4.87
N LEU A 231 9.67 6.91 4.20
CA LEU A 231 9.02 6.26 3.07
C LEU A 231 10.01 5.94 1.96
N PHE A 232 10.93 6.86 1.65
CA PHE A 232 11.96 6.63 0.65
C PHE A 232 12.87 5.45 1.04
N GLU A 233 13.29 5.36 2.30
CA GLU A 233 14.05 4.21 2.82
C GLU A 233 13.28 2.90 2.71
N LEU A 234 12.00 2.89 3.10
CA LEU A 234 11.12 1.73 2.97
C LEU A 234 10.96 1.30 1.51
N CYS A 235 10.70 2.24 0.61
CA CYS A 235 10.61 1.96 -0.81
C CYS A 235 11.93 1.39 -1.36
N LYS A 236 13.07 1.96 -0.97
CA LYS A 236 14.40 1.49 -1.39
C LYS A 236 14.62 0.04 -0.98
N GLU A 237 14.40 -0.28 0.29
CA GLU A 237 14.52 -1.65 0.79
C GLU A 237 13.54 -2.58 0.08
N TRP A 238 12.30 -2.14 -0.12
CA TRP A 238 11.28 -2.93 -0.80
C TRP A 238 11.64 -3.26 -2.25
N ARG A 239 12.19 -2.29 -2.99
CA ARG A 239 12.64 -2.51 -4.37
C ARG A 239 13.85 -3.43 -4.43
N PHE A 240 14.78 -3.33 -3.48
CA PHE A 240 15.92 -4.25 -3.41
C PHE A 240 15.50 -5.66 -3.03
N MET A 241 14.53 -5.81 -2.13
CA MET A 241 13.93 -7.11 -1.81
C MET A 241 13.23 -7.73 -3.03
N TYR A 242 12.47 -6.94 -3.79
CA TYR A 242 11.88 -7.38 -5.06
C TYR A 242 12.95 -7.80 -6.09
N ILE A 243 14.06 -7.07 -6.22
CA ILE A 243 15.15 -7.46 -7.12
C ILE A 243 15.78 -8.79 -6.68
N ARG A 244 15.91 -9.02 -5.37
CA ARG A 244 16.48 -10.26 -4.83
C ARG A 244 15.56 -11.46 -5.00
N LEU A 245 14.28 -11.30 -4.68
CA LEU A 245 13.36 -12.42 -4.46
C LEU A 245 12.26 -12.51 -5.52
N LEU A 246 12.15 -11.52 -6.41
CA LEU A 246 10.92 -11.19 -7.14
C LEU A 246 9.76 -10.92 -6.16
N ASP A 247 8.53 -10.81 -6.67
CA ASP A 247 7.38 -10.82 -5.77
C ASP A 247 7.34 -12.16 -5.05
N ILE A 248 7.28 -12.12 -3.72
CA ILE A 248 6.95 -13.29 -2.91
C ILE A 248 5.53 -13.66 -3.28
N THR A 249 5.39 -14.59 -4.22
CA THR A 249 4.12 -15.26 -4.43
C THR A 249 3.83 -15.96 -3.11
N PRO A 250 2.64 -15.77 -2.49
CA PRO A 250 2.28 -16.54 -1.32
C PRO A 250 2.38 -18.02 -1.71
N GLN A 251 3.47 -18.67 -1.31
CA GLN A 251 3.53 -20.10 -1.27
C GLN A 251 2.62 -20.48 -0.12
N VAL A 252 1.32 -20.53 -0.40
CA VAL A 252 0.46 -21.46 0.27
C VAL A 252 1.09 -22.81 -0.05
N LYS A 253 2.01 -23.27 0.81
CA LYS A 253 2.16 -24.71 1.01
C LYS A 253 0.77 -25.12 1.42
N ARG A 254 -0.06 -25.50 0.43
CA ARG A 254 -1.18 -26.38 0.67
C ARG A 254 -0.48 -27.55 1.34
N GLU A 255 -0.60 -27.65 2.66
CA GLU A 255 -0.49 -28.94 3.28
C GLU A 255 -1.33 -29.83 2.38
N LYS A 256 -0.69 -30.84 1.77
CA LYS A 256 -1.44 -31.89 1.10
C LYS A 256 -2.21 -32.56 2.24
N THR A 257 -3.32 -31.98 2.66
CA THR A 257 -4.37 -32.70 3.34
C THR A 257 -4.86 -33.68 2.28
N SER A 258 -4.22 -34.85 2.25
CA SER A 258 -4.74 -35.99 1.54
C SER A 258 -6.09 -36.26 2.17
N ILE A 259 -7.16 -35.93 1.46
CA ILE A 259 -8.51 -36.32 1.85
C ILE A 259 -8.46 -37.85 1.96
N PRO A 260 -8.76 -38.45 3.12
CA PRO A 260 -8.78 -39.90 3.27
C PRO A 260 -9.62 -40.54 2.15
N PRO A 261 -9.21 -41.68 1.58
CA PRO A 261 -9.88 -42.30 0.43
C PRO A 261 -11.40 -42.43 0.61
N LYS A 262 -11.82 -42.72 1.85
CA LYS A 262 -13.21 -42.85 2.25
C LYS A 262 -14.02 -41.55 2.06
N ILE A 263 -13.44 -40.40 2.41
CA ILE A 263 -14.08 -39.09 2.22
C ILE A 263 -14.08 -38.69 0.74
N GLN A 264 -13.07 -39.11 -0.04
CA GLN A 264 -13.07 -38.92 -1.49
C GLN A 264 -14.19 -39.70 -2.19
N GLU A 265 -14.46 -40.93 -1.77
CA GLU A 265 -15.58 -41.72 -2.30
C GLU A 265 -16.94 -41.15 -1.90
N GLU A 266 -17.10 -40.70 -0.65
CA GLU A 266 -18.33 -40.04 -0.21
C GLU A 266 -18.60 -38.74 -0.99
N LEU A 267 -17.56 -37.92 -1.21
CA LEU A 267 -17.67 -36.69 -2.00
C LEU A 267 -18.01 -36.99 -3.47
N LYS A 268 -17.38 -38.01 -4.08
CA LYS A 268 -17.73 -38.43 -5.45
C LYS A 268 -19.18 -38.90 -5.54
N GLY A 269 -19.66 -39.66 -4.54
CA GLY A 269 -21.04 -40.12 -4.48
C GLY A 269 -22.05 -38.97 -4.28
N MET A 270 -21.70 -37.96 -3.49
CA MET A 270 -22.53 -36.76 -3.32
C MET A 270 -22.59 -35.92 -4.60
N VAL A 271 -21.45 -35.66 -5.24
CA VAL A 271 -21.39 -34.88 -6.48
C VAL A 271 -22.18 -35.57 -7.58
N SER A 272 -21.99 -36.88 -7.79
CA SER A 272 -22.76 -37.64 -8.77
C SER A 272 -24.27 -37.57 -8.53
N LYS A 273 -24.73 -37.65 -7.27
CA LYS A 273 -26.15 -37.53 -6.94
C LYS A 273 -26.71 -36.14 -7.25
N ILE A 274 -25.94 -35.09 -7.00
CA ILE A 274 -26.34 -33.69 -7.29
C ILE A 274 -26.41 -33.47 -8.81
N THR A 275 -25.39 -33.88 -9.57
CA THR A 275 -25.45 -33.76 -11.05
C THR A 275 -26.54 -34.62 -11.67
N ASP A 276 -26.82 -35.80 -11.12
CA ASP A 276 -27.92 -36.66 -11.63
C ASP A 276 -29.30 -36.08 -11.28
N SER A 277 -29.45 -35.37 -10.15
CA SER A 277 -30.69 -34.65 -9.82
C SER A 277 -30.88 -33.36 -10.62
N GLU A 278 -29.80 -32.69 -11.03
CA GLU A 278 -29.88 -31.51 -11.92
C GLU A 278 -30.11 -31.90 -13.39
N MET A 279 -29.64 -33.07 -13.83
CA MET A 279 -29.89 -33.59 -15.19
C MET A 279 -31.26 -34.24 -15.36
N LYS A 280 -31.86 -34.76 -14.28
CA LYS A 280 -33.25 -35.20 -14.25
C LYS A 280 -34.08 -34.10 -13.61
N GLY A 281 -34.25 -33.00 -14.34
CA GLY A 281 -34.95 -31.82 -13.85
C GLY A 281 -36.27 -32.16 -13.15
N ASP A 282 -36.43 -31.57 -11.96
CA ASP A 282 -37.73 -31.00 -11.59
C ASP A 282 -37.89 -29.67 -12.35
#